data_AF-A0A084XUC3-F1
#
_entry.id   AF-A0A084XUC3-F1
#
_cell.length_a   1.000
_cell.length_b   1.000
_cell.length_c   1.000
_cell.angle_alpha   90.00
_cell.angle_beta   90.00
_cell.angle_gamma   90.00
#
_symmetry.space_group_name_H-M   'P 1'
#
loop_
_entity.id
_entity.type
_entity.pdbx_description
1 polymer ?
#
loop_
_entity_poly.entity_id
_entity_poly.type
_entity_poly.pdbx_seq_one_letter_code
_entity_poly.pdbx_strand_id
1 'polypeptide(L)'
;MYKGFEFWLEQKLLDKRGSFEIRPSQIAWHIRRKRAGSKTFVLGRDLSELRLFALSDDLETWRVVFRTSKPFDYDGLLREIMKHRDIQESLFDV
;
A
#
# COMPACT_ATOMS: atom_id res chain seq x y z
N MET A 1 -3.78 -11.44 -6.31
CA MET A 1 -5.02 -11.01 -6.99
C MET A 1 -6.18 -11.35 -6.08
N TYR A 2 -7.04 -10.39 -5.75
CA TYR A 2 -8.23 -10.61 -4.91
C TYR A 2 -9.43 -9.98 -5.60
N LYS A 3 -10.51 -10.74 -5.82
CA LYS A 3 -11.73 -10.27 -6.53
C LYS A 3 -11.44 -9.56 -7.87
N GLY A 4 -10.54 -10.12 -8.68
CA GLY A 4 -10.16 -9.55 -9.99
C GLY A 4 -9.19 -8.36 -9.93
N PHE A 5 -8.76 -7.96 -8.73
CA PHE A 5 -7.87 -6.83 -8.54
C PHE A 5 -6.43 -7.29 -8.23
N GLU A 6 -5.48 -6.76 -8.99
CA GLU A 6 -4.06 -6.94 -8.77
C GLU A 6 -3.54 -5.81 -7.88
N PHE A 7 -3.17 -6.17 -6.65
CA PHE A 7 -2.36 -5.32 -5.80
C PHE A 7 -1.06 -6.00 -5.45
N TRP A 8 -0.07 -5.17 -5.15
CA TRP A 8 1.25 -5.60 -4.74
C TRP A 8 1.56 -5.06 -3.36
N LEU A 9 2.04 -5.94 -2.48
CA LEU A 9 2.39 -5.62 -1.11
C LEU A 9 3.84 -6.03 -0.87
N GLU A 10 4.73 -5.06 -0.70
CA GLU A 10 6.12 -5.29 -0.29
C GLU A 10 6.23 -5.17 1.23
N GLN A 11 6.99 -6.06 1.88
CA GLN A 11 7.16 -6.02 3.34
C GLN A 11 8.52 -5.41 3.71
N LYS A 12 8.53 -4.52 4.71
CA LYS A 12 9.75 -3.90 5.24
C LYS A 12 9.75 -3.89 6.77
N LEU A 13 10.94 -3.94 7.34
CA LEU A 13 11.14 -3.54 8.73
C LEU A 13 11.28 -2.03 8.79
N LEU A 14 10.64 -1.42 9.78
CA LEU A 14 10.80 0.01 10.06
C LEU A 14 12.04 0.25 10.90
N ASP A 15 12.72 1.36 10.64
CA ASP A 15 13.78 1.86 11.49
C ASP A 15 13.22 2.55 12.74
N LYS A 16 14.11 3.07 13.61
CA LYS A 16 13.71 3.77 14.85
C LYS A 16 12.90 5.05 14.61
N ARG A 17 12.91 5.59 13.39
CA ARG A 17 12.12 6.77 12.98
C ARG A 17 10.78 6.36 12.35
N GLY A 18 10.54 5.07 12.20
CA GLY A 18 9.36 4.54 11.54
C GLY A 18 9.40 4.69 10.01
N SER A 19 10.59 4.83 9.45
CA SER A 19 10.88 4.87 8.01
C SER A 19 11.38 3.50 7.53
N PHE A 20 11.44 3.30 6.22
CA PHE A 20 12.02 2.09 5.62
C PHE A 20 12.99 2.46 4.50
N GLU A 21 13.98 1.60 4.28
CA GLU A 21 14.84 1.69 3.10
C GLU A 21 14.22 0.92 1.93
N ILE A 22 14.20 1.56 0.77
CA ILE A 22 13.73 0.96 -0.48
C ILE A 22 14.74 1.25 -1.59
N ARG A 23 15.13 0.20 -2.32
CA ARG A 23 16.17 0.32 -3.36
C ARG A 23 15.61 1.05 -4.59
N PRO A 24 16.44 1.76 -5.37
CA PRO A 24 16.00 2.43 -6.59
C PRO A 24 15.28 1.50 -7.59
N SER A 25 15.71 0.25 -7.73
CA SER A 25 15.06 -0.73 -8.60
C SER A 25 13.66 -1.12 -8.14
N GLN A 26 13.43 -1.16 -6.82
CA GLN A 26 12.12 -1.42 -6.23
C GLN A 26 11.20 -0.22 -6.45
N ILE A 27 11.70 1.00 -6.22
CA ILE A 27 10.96 2.24 -6.54
C ILE A 27 10.53 2.26 -8.02
N ALA A 28 11.47 2.00 -8.94
CA ALA A 28 11.19 1.96 -10.37
C ALA A 28 10.16 0.88 -10.75
N TRP A 29 10.14 -0.24 -10.02
CA TRP A 29 9.13 -1.27 -10.18
C TRP A 29 7.75 -0.80 -9.70
N HIS A 30 7.66 -0.19 -8.52
CA HIS A 30 6.41 0.34 -7.96
C HIS A 30 5.81 1.43 -8.86
N ILE A 31 6.64 2.34 -9.38
CA ILE A 31 6.22 3.38 -10.34
C ILE A 31 5.64 2.75 -11.61
N ARG A 32 6.33 1.76 -12.20
CA ARG A 32 5.84 1.08 -13.41
C ARG A 32 4.49 0.42 -13.20
N ARG A 33 4.30 -0.25 -12.06
CA ARG A 33 3.03 -0.89 -11.69
C ARG A 33 1.91 0.13 -11.45
N LYS A 34 2.20 1.22 -10.74
CA LYS A 34 1.24 2.30 -10.53
C LYS A 34 0.79 2.94 -11.85
N ARG A 35 1.73 3.20 -12.77
CA ARG A 35 1.41 3.70 -14.12
C ARG A 35 0.56 2.74 -14.97
N ALA A 36 0.67 1.43 -14.72
CA ALA A 36 -0.16 0.41 -15.36
C ALA A 36 -1.53 0.22 -14.69
N GLY A 37 -1.88 1.05 -13.69
CA GLY A 37 -3.15 0.97 -12.97
C GLY A 37 -3.17 0.00 -11.79
N SER A 38 -2.06 -0.71 -11.50
CA SER A 38 -1.97 -1.55 -10.31
C SER A 38 -1.84 -0.68 -9.06
N LYS A 39 -2.47 -1.07 -7.95
CA LYS A 39 -2.19 -0.46 -6.65
C LYS A 39 -1.01 -1.17 -5.99
N THR A 40 -0.07 -0.41 -5.48
CA THR A 40 1.13 -0.95 -4.85
C THR A 40 1.36 -0.30 -3.50
N PHE A 41 1.77 -1.12 -2.55
CA PHE A 41 1.93 -0.72 -1.16
C PHE A 41 3.21 -1.29 -0.57
N VAL A 42 3.72 -0.62 0.45
CA VAL A 42 4.73 -1.16 1.37
C VAL A 42 4.08 -1.35 2.73
N LEU A 43 4.10 -2.57 3.27
CA LEU A 43 3.74 -2.86 4.65
C LEU A 43 5.01 -2.80 5.50
N GLY A 44 5.18 -1.68 6.19
CA GLY A 44 6.22 -1.52 7.19
C GLY A 44 5.78 -2.08 8.54
N ARG A 45 6.68 -2.78 9.24
CA ARG A 45 6.44 -3.26 10.60
C ARG A 45 7.60 -2.96 11.55
N ASP A 46 7.27 -2.67 12.80
CA ASP A 46 8.20 -2.77 13.93
C ASP A 46 7.63 -3.71 15.02
N LEU A 47 8.20 -3.66 16.23
CA LEU A 47 7.78 -4.53 17.35
C LEU A 47 6.36 -4.20 17.85
N SER A 48 5.86 -3.00 17.59
CA SER A 48 4.64 -2.42 18.16
C SER A 48 3.59 -2.03 17.13
N GLU A 49 4.00 -1.67 15.91
CA GLU A 49 3.15 -1.09 14.87
C GLU A 49 3.29 -1.76 13.51
N LEU A 50 2.18 -1.74 12.77
CA LEU A 50 2.13 -1.92 11.32
C LEU A 50 1.74 -0.60 10.67
N ARG A 51 2.39 -0.26 9.56
CA ARG A 51 2.11 0.92 8.75
C ARG A 51 2.00 0.52 7.29
N LEU A 52 0.92 0.90 6.64
CA LEU A 52 0.76 0.75 5.19
C LEU A 52 1.17 2.06 4.52
N PHE A 53 2.11 1.97 3.59
CA PHE A 53 2.56 3.09 2.79
C PHE A 53 2.07 2.92 1.35
N ALA A 54 1.53 3.99 0.79
CA ALA A 54 1.22 4.09 -0.63
C ALA A 54 2.17 5.09 -1.28
N LEU A 55 2.60 4.79 -2.51
CA LEU A 55 3.31 5.77 -3.33
C LEU A 55 2.32 6.87 -3.73
N SER A 56 2.68 8.12 -3.50
CA SER A 56 1.94 9.33 -3.90
C SER A 56 1.76 9.43 -5.41
N ASP A 57 0.90 10.36 -5.86
CA ASP A 57 0.65 10.59 -7.29
C ASP A 57 1.78 11.35 -7.97
N ASP A 58 2.55 12.13 -7.21
CA ASP A 58 3.81 12.72 -7.67
C ASP A 58 4.91 11.67 -7.91
N LEU A 59 4.70 10.41 -7.49
CA LEU A 59 5.62 9.28 -7.65
C LEU A 59 6.97 9.45 -6.91
N GLU A 60 7.10 10.47 -6.07
CA GLU A 60 8.34 10.79 -5.35
C GLU A 60 8.25 10.46 -3.87
N THR A 61 7.04 10.43 -3.30
CA THR A 61 6.84 10.33 -1.85
C THR A 61 6.04 9.10 -1.43
N TRP A 62 6.44 8.48 -0.32
CA TRP A 62 5.66 7.43 0.32
C TRP A 62 4.84 8.03 1.45
N ARG A 63 3.53 7.80 1.41
CA ARG A 63 2.59 8.32 2.44
C ARG A 63 2.02 7.17 3.23
N VAL A 64 1.99 7.32 4.56
CA VAL A 64 1.29 6.39 5.44
C VAL A 64 -0.21 6.57 5.22
N VAL A 65 -0.89 5.51 4.77
CA VAL A 65 -2.34 5.49 4.53
C VAL A 65 -3.08 4.67 5.59
N PHE A 66 -2.39 3.80 6.31
CA PHE A 66 -2.95 3.07 7.45
C PHE A 66 -1.89 2.84 8.52
N ARG A 67 -2.31 2.83 9.79
CA ARG A 67 -1.48 2.47 10.94
C ARG A 67 -2.31 1.69 11.96
N THR A 68 -1.73 0.63 12.52
CA THR A 68 -2.30 -0.09 13.65
C THR A 68 -1.20 -0.52 14.61
N SER A 69 -1.48 -0.46 15.91
CA SER A 69 -0.61 -1.03 16.94
C SER A 69 -1.08 -2.44 17.29
N LYS A 70 -0.33 -3.19 18.10
CA LYS A 70 -0.78 -4.50 18.64
C LYS A 70 -1.97 -4.32 19.61
N PRO A 71 -2.98 -5.21 19.59
CA PRO A 71 -3.20 -6.26 18.58
C PRO A 71 -3.54 -5.65 17.22
N PHE A 72 -2.93 -6.17 16.16
CA PHE A 72 -3.00 -5.57 14.83
C PHE A 72 -4.40 -5.71 14.20
N ASP A 73 -4.98 -4.61 13.73
CA ASP A 73 -6.24 -4.58 12.97
C ASP A 73 -6.01 -4.96 11.49
N TYR A 74 -5.95 -6.27 11.23
CA TYR A 74 -5.81 -6.79 9.87
C TYR A 74 -7.03 -6.52 8.99
N ASP A 75 -8.23 -6.47 9.57
CA ASP A 75 -9.44 -6.15 8.81
C ASP A 75 -9.44 -4.69 8.37
N GLY A 76 -8.98 -3.78 9.23
CA GLY A 76 -8.75 -2.37 8.89
C GLY A 76 -7.70 -2.20 7.79
N LEU A 77 -6.60 -2.94 7.88
CA LEU A 77 -5.57 -2.98 6.84
C LEU A 77 -6.16 -3.40 5.48
N LEU A 78 -6.94 -4.49 5.46
CA LEU A 78 -7.60 -4.96 4.25
C LEU A 78 -8.61 -3.94 3.73
N ARG A 79 -9.42 -3.33 4.61
CA ARG A 79 -10.34 -2.25 4.23
C ARG A 79 -9.59 -1.10 3.56
N GLU A 80 -8.45 -0.68 4.09
CA GLU A 80 -7.69 0.43 3.49
C GLU A 80 -7.12 0.06 2.12
N ILE A 81 -6.55 -1.14 1.97
CA ILE A 81 -6.09 -1.64 0.66
C ILE A 81 -7.23 -1.61 -0.37
N MET A 82 -8.45 -1.95 0.06
CA MET A 82 -9.64 -1.96 -0.80
C MET A 82 -10.22 -0.58 -1.09
N LYS A 83 -10.08 0.42 -0.21
CA LYS A 83 -10.54 1.81 -0.45
C LYS A 83 -9.82 2.49 -1.61
N HIS A 84 -8.58 2.10 -1.90
CA HIS A 84 -7.85 2.59 -3.07
C HIS A 84 -8.38 2.03 -4.40
N ARG A 85 -9.55 1.40 -4.42
CA ARG A 85 -10.35 1.16 -5.61
C ARG A 85 -10.64 2.50 -6.29
N ASP A 86 -10.18 2.68 -7.52
CA ASP A 86 -10.78 3.68 -8.40
C ASP A 86 -12.20 3.20 -8.66
N ILE A 87 -13.18 3.96 -8.17
CA ILE A 87 -14.58 3.73 -8.48
C ILE A 87 -14.76 4.07 -9.97
N GLN A 88 -14.54 3.09 -10.84
CA GLN A 88 -15.44 2.86 -11.97
C GLN A 88 -16.56 1.95 -11.47
N GLU A 89 -17.42 2.46 -10.58
CA GLU A 89 -18.79 1.96 -10.50
C GLU A 89 -19.60 2.72 -11.55
N SER A 90 -19.43 2.31 -12.81
CA SER A 90 -20.37 2.63 -13.91
C SER A 90 -20.89 1.35 -14.57
N LEU A 91 -20.85 0.21 -13.88
CA LEU A 91 -21.25 -1.09 -14.46
C LEU A 91 -22.21 -1.89 -13.58
N PHE A 92 -22.88 -1.24 -12.63
CA PHE A 92 -24.09 -1.78 -12.02
C PHE A 92 -25.26 -0.81 -12.22
N ASP A 93 -25.46 -0.39 -13.48
CA ASP A 93 -26.81 -0.15 -13.99
C ASP A 93 -27.29 -1.48 -14.62
N VAL A 94 -27.95 -2.30 -13.80
CA VAL A 94 -29.08 -3.16 -14.21
C VAL A 94 -30.04 -3.27 -13.04
#